data_AF-A0A7R9A7W9-F1
#
_entry.id   AF-A0A7R9A7W9-F1
#
_cell.length_a   1.000
_cell.length_b   1.000
_cell.length_c   1.000
_cell.angle_alpha   90.00
_cell.angle_beta   90.00
_cell.angle_gamma   90.00
#
_symmetry.space_group_name_H-M   'P 1'
#
loop_
_entity.id
_entity.type
_entity.pdbx_description
1 polymer ?
#
loop_
_entity_poly.entity_id
_entity_poly.type
_entity_poly.pdbx_seq_one_letter_code
_entity_poly.pdbx_strand_id
1 'polypeptide(L)'
;MARTFFFVLGSLLLGIFALIPDQDCPVGFCDRVSDCALFEGDCPNNNLTFSVENGGICGCCRACVRFIGPNEACSIEGQRSRLGMDGVVDSGQCLPGYECKDDICAEPNSQQVPCLVKAWNALLKANANPNIRTWLHIPKCEVRRKEETGEETTMFEGFYSHIQCQGGKSGRCYCANPIDGTKLFGYEFQLDVEEKKDMNCACTLEWFERRQRLEHVTLRSELNGNYKSLQCDKDICFCVNGTTTEFIGPFLPKSLWTMLPCYDPEEFPDEMYYPFNSCGHHYNLYRIYADELEAHGTIVSYVNYPDCDPDGTYAPAQVDVDR
;
A
#
# COMPACT_ATOMS: atom_id res chain seq x y z
N MET A 1 53.65 63.99 -9.39
CA MET A 1 52.25 63.72 -9.00
C MET A 1 52.10 62.22 -8.85
N ALA A 2 51.80 61.80 -7.62
CA ALA A 2 51.61 60.42 -7.23
C ALA A 2 50.29 59.86 -7.78
N ARG A 3 50.27 58.56 -8.10
CA ARG A 3 49.10 57.68 -7.89
C ARG A 3 49.55 56.21 -7.87
N THR A 4 49.57 55.68 -6.66
CA THR A 4 49.59 54.27 -6.24
C THR A 4 48.24 53.61 -6.51
N PHE A 5 48.18 52.29 -6.80
CA PHE A 5 47.15 51.27 -6.46
C PHE A 5 47.40 50.02 -7.36
N PHE A 6 48.02 48.93 -6.90
CA PHE A 6 47.54 47.77 -6.11
C PHE A 6 46.52 46.80 -6.76
N PHE A 7 46.92 45.51 -6.84
CA PHE A 7 46.15 44.24 -6.95
C PHE A 7 45.30 44.03 -8.24
N VAL A 8 45.11 42.85 -8.83
CA VAL A 8 44.93 41.46 -8.34
C VAL A 8 45.38 40.47 -9.44
N LEU A 9 46.13 39.43 -9.06
CA LEU A 9 46.32 38.20 -9.84
C LEU A 9 44.99 37.42 -9.87
N GLY A 10 44.32 37.40 -11.02
CA GLY A 10 43.10 36.60 -11.22
C GLY A 10 43.45 35.14 -11.47
N SER A 11 43.31 34.30 -10.44
CA SER A 11 43.31 32.85 -10.55
C SER A 11 42.05 32.40 -11.29
N LEU A 12 42.22 31.94 -12.53
CA LEU A 12 41.20 31.28 -13.33
C LEU A 12 41.05 29.84 -12.81
N LEU A 13 40.19 29.62 -11.82
CA LEU A 13 39.70 28.29 -11.47
C LEU A 13 38.70 27.86 -12.55
N LEU A 14 39.20 27.18 -13.58
CA LEU A 14 38.40 26.34 -14.46
C LEU A 14 37.84 25.19 -13.61
N GLY A 15 36.60 25.35 -13.14
CA GLY A 15 35.78 24.25 -12.65
C GLY A 15 35.49 23.30 -13.79
N ILE A 16 36.33 22.28 -13.94
CA ILE A 16 36.05 21.11 -14.76
C ILE A 16 34.93 20.35 -14.04
N PHE A 17 33.68 20.55 -14.46
CA PHE A 17 32.63 19.56 -14.22
C PHE A 17 33.02 18.32 -15.00
N ALA A 18 33.71 17.40 -14.32
CA ALA A 18 33.87 16.04 -14.81
C ALA A 18 32.47 15.43 -14.92
N LEU A 19 32.04 15.20 -16.15
CA LEU A 19 30.99 14.23 -16.45
C LEU A 19 31.53 12.88 -15.97
N ILE A 20 31.06 12.38 -14.83
CA ILE A 20 31.40 11.04 -14.33
C ILE A 20 30.53 10.04 -15.12
N PRO A 21 31.11 9.16 -15.95
CA PRO A 21 30.38 8.04 -16.54
C PRO A 21 30.36 6.86 -15.56
N ASP A 22 29.26 6.11 -15.54
CA ASP A 22 29.03 4.82 -14.86
C ASP A 22 29.83 4.61 -13.57
N GLN A 23 29.30 5.12 -12.46
CA GLN A 23 29.85 4.82 -11.15
C GLN A 23 29.20 3.53 -10.63
N ASP A 24 29.91 2.40 -10.80
CA ASP A 24 29.63 1.18 -10.04
C ASP A 24 29.55 1.55 -8.56
N CYS A 25 28.40 1.30 -7.96
CA CYS A 25 28.16 1.62 -6.57
C CYS A 25 29.01 0.69 -5.68
N PRO A 26 29.97 1.22 -4.91
CA PRO A 26 30.83 0.37 -4.11
C PRO A 26 30.00 -0.35 -3.03
N VAL A 27 30.34 -1.62 -2.75
CA VAL A 27 29.71 -2.40 -1.67
C VAL A 27 29.76 -1.60 -0.36
N GLY A 28 28.63 -1.51 0.34
CA GLY A 28 28.47 -0.69 1.55
C GLY A 28 28.35 0.82 1.28
N PHE A 29 27.96 1.24 0.07
CA PHE A 29 27.68 2.66 -0.22
C PHE A 29 26.54 3.20 0.66
N CYS A 30 25.46 2.43 0.85
CA CYS A 30 24.32 2.86 1.66
C CYS A 30 24.68 3.10 3.13
N ASP A 31 25.62 2.34 3.69
CA ASP A 31 26.08 2.52 5.08
C ASP A 31 26.80 3.86 5.32
N ARG A 32 27.26 4.51 4.25
CA ARG A 32 27.95 5.81 4.27
C ARG A 32 27.05 6.99 3.90
N VAL A 33 25.83 6.72 3.44
CA VAL A 33 24.84 7.74 3.14
C VAL A 33 23.96 7.92 4.37
N SER A 34 24.39 8.79 5.28
CA SER A 34 23.64 9.06 6.52
C SER A 34 22.55 10.13 6.36
N ASP A 35 22.64 10.96 5.31
CA ASP A 35 21.70 12.06 5.05
C ASP A 35 21.07 11.92 3.67
N CYS A 36 19.88 11.29 3.61
CA CYS A 36 18.99 11.39 2.45
C CYS A 36 18.23 12.74 2.43
N ALA A 37 18.89 13.83 2.87
CA ALA A 37 18.29 15.12 3.19
C ALA A 37 17.67 15.87 2.00
N LEU A 38 17.79 15.36 0.77
CA LEU A 38 17.29 16.03 -0.43
C LEU A 38 15.78 15.84 -0.67
N PHE A 39 15.07 14.97 0.06
CA PHE A 39 13.73 14.54 -0.36
C PHE A 39 12.72 14.32 0.78
N GLU A 40 12.65 15.25 1.75
CA GLU A 40 11.52 15.31 2.70
C GLU A 40 10.23 15.91 2.09
N GLY A 41 10.26 16.36 0.83
CA GLY A 41 9.09 16.87 0.12
C GLY A 41 8.37 15.81 -0.73
N ASP A 42 7.05 15.93 -0.83
CA ASP A 42 6.25 15.15 -1.79
C ASP A 42 6.79 15.33 -3.21
N CYS A 43 6.88 14.24 -3.97
CA CYS A 43 7.28 14.31 -5.37
C CYS A 43 6.42 15.31 -6.15
N PRO A 44 6.97 15.99 -7.16
CA PRO A 44 6.19 16.89 -7.99
C PRO A 44 4.93 16.18 -8.45
N ASN A 45 3.76 16.75 -8.16
CA ASN A 45 2.46 16.25 -8.58
C ASN A 45 2.29 16.41 -10.10
N ASN A 46 3.16 15.76 -10.86
CA ASN A 46 3.04 15.55 -12.28
C ASN A 46 2.73 14.06 -12.50
N ASN A 47 1.99 13.78 -13.56
CA ASN A 47 1.32 12.50 -13.75
C ASN A 47 2.25 11.29 -13.98
N LEU A 48 3.57 11.50 -14.04
CA LEU A 48 4.56 10.47 -14.35
C LEU A 48 5.60 10.29 -13.24
N THR A 49 5.59 11.12 -12.20
CA THR A 49 6.61 11.08 -11.15
C THR A 49 6.08 10.40 -9.90
N PHE A 50 6.75 9.33 -9.47
CA PHE A 50 6.38 8.55 -8.30
C PHE A 50 7.52 8.54 -7.30
N SER A 51 7.17 8.55 -6.02
CA SER A 51 8.13 8.29 -4.95
C SER A 51 8.48 6.81 -4.95
N VAL A 52 9.75 6.49 -5.17
CA VAL A 52 10.26 5.12 -5.19
C VAL A 52 11.29 5.00 -4.07
N GLU A 53 11.09 4.03 -3.19
CA GLU A 53 12.10 3.66 -2.19
C GLU A 53 13.30 3.05 -2.90
N ASN A 54 14.51 3.39 -2.46
CA ASN A 54 15.74 2.92 -3.11
C ASN A 54 15.84 3.34 -4.59
N GLY A 55 15.22 4.47 -4.97
CA GLY A 55 15.32 5.07 -6.31
C GLY A 55 16.44 6.09 -6.46
N GLY A 56 17.04 6.52 -5.34
CA GLY A 56 18.09 7.54 -5.29
C GLY A 56 19.49 6.99 -5.59
N ILE A 57 20.52 7.78 -5.25
CA ILE A 57 21.93 7.47 -5.50
C ILE A 57 22.25 6.05 -4.99
N CYS A 58 22.68 5.18 -5.91
CA CYS A 58 23.02 3.79 -5.64
C CYS A 58 21.92 2.96 -4.99
N GLY A 59 20.66 3.37 -5.13
CA GLY A 59 19.51 2.73 -4.53
C GLY A 59 19.45 2.80 -3.01
N CYS A 60 20.08 3.80 -2.38
CA CYS A 60 20.12 3.91 -0.92
C CYS A 60 19.07 4.85 -0.34
N CYS A 61 18.51 5.75 -1.16
CA CYS A 61 17.55 6.76 -0.72
C CYS A 61 16.26 6.65 -1.51
N ARG A 62 15.18 7.17 -0.92
CA ARG A 62 13.94 7.49 -1.65
C ARG A 62 14.22 8.55 -2.71
N ALA A 63 13.64 8.39 -3.89
CA ALA A 63 13.72 9.40 -4.95
C ALA A 63 12.41 9.49 -5.72
N CYS A 64 12.19 10.64 -6.34
CA CYS A 64 11.12 10.85 -7.28
C CYS A 64 11.55 10.35 -8.65
N VAL A 65 10.94 9.27 -9.11
CA VAL A 65 11.25 8.63 -10.39
C VAL A 65 10.15 8.97 -11.40
N ARG A 66 10.54 9.51 -12.55
CA ARG A 66 9.63 9.78 -13.67
C ARG A 66 9.67 8.63 -14.66
N PHE A 67 8.52 8.07 -15.00
CA PHE A 67 8.38 7.07 -16.07
C PHE A 67 8.01 7.70 -17.41
N ILE A 68 8.30 6.99 -18.51
CA ILE A 68 7.84 7.34 -19.85
C ILE A 68 6.37 6.91 -20.00
N GLY A 69 5.52 7.85 -20.41
CA GLY A 69 4.08 7.65 -20.53
C GLY A 69 3.69 6.78 -21.74
N PRO A 70 2.43 6.29 -21.78
CA PRO A 70 1.88 5.57 -22.92
C PRO A 70 1.96 6.40 -24.20
N ASN A 71 2.33 5.75 -25.30
CA ASN A 71 2.54 6.38 -26.62
C ASN A 71 3.66 7.45 -26.66
N GLU A 72 4.45 7.59 -25.59
CA GLU A 72 5.64 8.43 -25.61
C GLU A 72 6.83 7.63 -26.14
N ALA A 73 7.80 8.35 -26.72
CA ALA A 73 8.98 7.74 -27.30
C ALA A 73 9.88 7.16 -26.19
N CYS A 74 10.19 5.87 -26.29
CA CYS A 74 11.19 5.20 -25.48
C CYS A 74 12.37 4.83 -26.37
N SER A 75 13.58 5.23 -26.01
CA SER A 75 14.78 4.89 -26.78
C SER A 75 15.70 4.02 -25.94
N ILE A 76 15.97 2.80 -26.43
CA ILE A 76 16.88 1.83 -25.81
C ILE A 76 18.33 2.35 -25.86
N GLU A 77 18.64 3.22 -26.83
CA GLU A 77 19.96 3.81 -27.03
C GLU A 77 20.07 5.21 -26.39
N GLY A 78 20.24 5.25 -25.06
CA GLY A 78 20.90 6.40 -24.41
C GLY A 78 20.12 7.19 -23.37
N GLN A 79 18.92 6.78 -22.98
CA GLN A 79 18.26 7.28 -21.76
C GLN A 79 18.73 6.50 -20.53
N ARG A 80 20.01 6.63 -20.18
CA ARG A 80 20.48 6.29 -18.83
C ARG A 80 19.83 7.26 -17.86
N SER A 81 19.42 6.78 -16.68
CA SER A 81 18.74 7.58 -15.67
C SER A 81 19.50 8.88 -15.40
N ARG A 82 18.98 10.00 -15.90
CA ARG A 82 19.56 11.32 -15.66
C ARG A 82 18.89 11.89 -14.43
N LEU A 83 19.69 12.28 -13.44
CA LEU A 83 19.24 13.22 -12.42
C LEU A 83 18.86 14.51 -13.13
N GLY A 84 17.56 14.78 -13.21
CA GLY A 84 17.07 16.08 -13.63
C GLY A 84 17.53 17.15 -12.65
N MET A 85 17.66 18.39 -13.12
CA MET A 85 18.01 19.55 -12.27
C MET A 85 17.02 19.76 -11.10
N ASP A 86 15.82 19.17 -11.19
CA ASP A 86 14.75 19.27 -10.19
C ASP A 86 14.75 18.11 -9.17
N GLY A 87 15.78 17.26 -9.14
CA GLY A 87 15.86 16.11 -8.22
C GLY A 87 14.97 14.92 -8.62
N VAL A 88 14.36 14.97 -9.80
CA VAL A 88 13.60 13.85 -10.39
C VAL A 88 14.53 12.99 -11.24
N VAL A 89 14.56 11.68 -10.97
CA VAL A 89 15.30 10.70 -11.75
C VAL A 89 14.41 10.23 -12.89
N ASP A 90 14.82 10.45 -14.14
CA ASP A 90 14.15 9.82 -15.28
C ASP A 90 14.47 8.33 -15.27
N SER A 91 13.48 7.45 -15.23
CA SER A 91 13.74 6.01 -15.21
C SER A 91 14.31 5.52 -16.55
N GLY A 92 14.04 6.25 -17.64
CA GLY A 92 14.27 5.73 -19.00
C GLY A 92 13.42 4.49 -19.31
N GLN A 93 12.49 4.13 -18.43
CA GLN A 93 11.60 2.98 -18.53
C GLN A 93 10.18 3.45 -18.76
N CYS A 94 9.45 2.71 -19.59
CA CYS A 94 8.02 2.85 -19.70
C CYS A 94 7.34 2.66 -18.34
N LEU A 95 6.18 3.30 -18.17
CA LEU A 95 5.33 3.12 -17.00
C LEU A 95 5.12 1.62 -16.72
N PRO A 96 5.23 1.13 -15.48
CA PRO A 96 5.04 -0.29 -15.20
C PRO A 96 3.72 -0.83 -15.76
N GLY A 97 3.82 -1.90 -16.54
CA GLY A 97 2.73 -2.37 -17.39
C GLY A 97 2.71 -1.82 -18.79
N TYR A 98 3.79 -1.17 -19.25
CA TYR A 98 4.04 -0.82 -20.64
C TYR A 98 5.42 -1.35 -21.03
N GLU A 99 5.55 -1.80 -22.27
CA GLU A 99 6.81 -2.26 -22.85
C GLU A 99 7.22 -1.32 -23.97
N CYS A 100 8.53 -1.09 -24.09
CA CYS A 100 9.06 -0.31 -25.21
C CYS A 100 9.00 -1.15 -26.48
N LYS A 101 8.07 -0.84 -27.37
CA LYS A 101 7.86 -1.55 -28.63
C LYS A 101 7.83 -0.54 -29.77
N ASP A 102 8.65 -0.76 -30.79
CA ASP A 102 8.77 0.13 -31.95
C ASP A 102 9.07 1.59 -31.52
N ASP A 103 10.00 1.76 -30.56
CA ASP A 103 10.39 3.03 -29.92
C ASP A 103 9.26 3.78 -29.20
N ILE A 104 8.16 3.10 -28.86
CA ILE A 104 7.01 3.68 -28.18
C ILE A 104 6.60 2.81 -26.99
N CYS A 105 6.23 3.42 -25.87
CA CYS A 105 5.65 2.69 -24.75
C CYS A 105 4.24 2.21 -25.08
N ALA A 106 4.09 0.90 -25.30
CA ALA A 106 2.85 0.23 -25.68
C ALA A 106 2.37 -0.74 -24.59
N GLU A 107 1.06 -0.96 -24.49
CA GLU A 107 0.48 -1.91 -23.53
C GLU A 107 0.95 -3.34 -23.88
N PRO A 108 1.43 -4.13 -22.91
CA PRO A 108 1.68 -5.54 -23.10
C PRO A 108 0.33 -6.25 -23.27
N ASN A 109 0.33 -7.40 -23.94
CA ASN A 109 -0.85 -8.26 -24.13
C ASN A 109 -1.37 -8.88 -22.80
N SER A 110 -0.96 -8.39 -21.63
CA SER A 110 -1.32 -8.93 -20.33
C SER A 110 -2.73 -8.50 -19.91
N GLN A 111 -3.53 -9.45 -19.42
CA GLN A 111 -4.88 -9.22 -18.89
C GLN A 111 -4.89 -8.44 -17.57
N GLN A 112 -3.75 -8.27 -16.87
CA GLN A 112 -3.66 -7.51 -15.64
C GLN A 112 -3.09 -6.11 -15.93
N VAL A 113 -3.98 -5.11 -15.97
CA VAL A 113 -3.62 -3.70 -16.16
C VAL A 113 -3.07 -3.17 -14.84
N PRO A 114 -1.76 -2.84 -14.73
CA PRO A 114 -1.17 -2.42 -13.47
C PRO A 114 -1.79 -1.12 -12.93
N CYS A 115 -1.71 -0.90 -11.62
CA CYS A 115 -2.32 0.26 -10.96
C CYS A 115 -1.98 1.57 -11.67
N LEU A 116 -0.70 1.72 -12.04
CA LEU A 116 -0.17 2.93 -12.67
C LEU A 116 -0.84 3.24 -14.01
N VAL A 117 -1.18 2.21 -14.79
CA VAL A 117 -1.90 2.37 -16.05
C VAL A 117 -3.33 2.86 -15.80
N LYS A 118 -4.02 2.32 -14.80
CA LYS A 118 -5.36 2.81 -14.42
C LYS A 118 -5.29 4.24 -13.87
N ALA A 119 -4.28 4.56 -13.06
CA ALA A 119 -4.04 5.91 -12.54
C ALA A 119 -3.79 6.90 -13.69
N TRP A 120 -2.93 6.52 -14.64
CA TRP A 120 -2.63 7.34 -15.81
C TRP A 120 -3.88 7.61 -16.65
N ASN A 121 -4.65 6.57 -16.99
CA ASN A 121 -5.87 6.73 -17.77
C ASN A 121 -6.93 7.58 -17.05
N ALA A 122 -7.02 7.47 -15.72
CA ALA A 122 -7.86 8.37 -14.93
C ALA A 122 -7.36 9.82 -15.01
N LEU A 123 -6.06 10.05 -14.87
CA LEU A 123 -5.46 11.38 -14.98
C LEU A 123 -5.68 12.02 -16.36
N LEU A 124 -5.54 11.26 -17.44
CA LEU A 124 -5.84 11.75 -18.80
C LEU A 124 -7.30 12.20 -18.93
N LYS A 125 -8.25 11.42 -18.40
CA LYS A 125 -9.67 11.78 -18.37
C LYS A 125 -9.91 13.05 -17.55
N ALA A 126 -9.27 13.18 -16.39
CA ALA A 126 -9.37 14.37 -15.54
C ALA A 126 -8.79 15.63 -16.21
N ASN A 127 -7.70 15.50 -16.97
CA ASN A 127 -7.10 16.60 -17.72
C ASN A 127 -7.96 17.01 -18.92
N ALA A 128 -8.60 16.04 -19.60
CA ALA A 128 -9.51 16.33 -20.70
C ALA A 128 -10.78 17.06 -20.26
N ASN A 129 -11.20 16.87 -19.00
CA ASN A 129 -12.35 17.57 -18.42
C ASN A 129 -12.08 17.95 -16.95
N PRO A 130 -11.65 19.19 -16.66
CA PRO A 130 -11.29 19.59 -15.30
C PRO A 130 -12.48 19.54 -14.32
N ASN A 131 -13.72 19.59 -14.82
CA ASN A 131 -14.92 19.53 -13.97
C ASN A 131 -15.17 18.15 -13.34
N ILE A 132 -14.55 17.08 -13.89
CA ILE A 132 -14.67 15.73 -13.30
C ILE A 132 -13.51 15.38 -12.38
N ARG A 133 -12.48 16.23 -12.28
CA ARG A 133 -11.26 15.94 -11.51
C ARG A 133 -11.53 15.70 -10.02
N THR A 134 -12.53 16.35 -9.44
CA THR A 134 -12.92 16.17 -8.03
C THR A 134 -13.65 14.86 -7.75
N TRP A 135 -14.26 14.25 -8.78
CA TRP A 135 -15.12 13.07 -8.65
C TRP A 135 -14.49 11.80 -9.21
N LEU A 136 -13.50 11.95 -10.09
CA LEU A 136 -12.81 10.84 -10.70
C LEU A 136 -11.87 10.18 -9.69
N HIS A 137 -12.08 8.90 -9.44
CA HIS A 137 -11.15 8.11 -8.63
C HIS A 137 -9.86 7.88 -9.42
N ILE A 138 -8.76 8.47 -8.94
CA ILE A 138 -7.42 8.17 -9.40
C ILE A 138 -6.82 7.23 -8.37
N PRO A 139 -6.60 5.94 -8.69
CA PRO A 139 -6.05 5.01 -7.73
C PRO A 139 -4.65 5.46 -7.28
N LYS A 140 -4.39 5.36 -5.98
CA LYS A 140 -3.08 5.59 -5.40
C LYS A 140 -2.25 4.32 -5.63
N CYS A 141 -1.09 4.46 -6.23
CA CYS A 141 -0.22 3.32 -6.53
C CYS A 141 1.05 3.38 -5.69
N GLU A 142 1.55 2.21 -5.30
CA GLU A 142 2.85 2.01 -4.69
C GLU A 142 3.75 1.30 -5.70
N VAL A 143 4.97 1.81 -5.87
CA VAL A 143 5.98 1.16 -6.71
C VAL A 143 6.91 0.40 -5.78
N ARG A 144 6.98 -0.92 -5.94
CA ARG A 144 7.92 -1.77 -5.20
C ARG A 144 8.92 -2.40 -6.16
N ARG A 145 10.17 -2.52 -5.73
CA ARG A 145 11.18 -3.31 -6.43
C ARG A 145 10.85 -4.79 -6.19
N LYS A 146 10.79 -5.57 -7.26
CA LYS A 146 10.69 -7.02 -7.13
C LYS A 146 12.04 -7.55 -6.64
N GLU A 147 12.10 -8.08 -5.42
CA GLU A 147 13.26 -8.84 -4.96
C GLU A 147 13.12 -10.27 -5.49
N GLU A 148 13.53 -10.51 -6.74
CA GLU A 148 13.68 -11.88 -7.22
C GLU A 148 15.04 -12.43 -6.78
N THR A 149 15.00 -13.58 -6.12
CA THR A 149 16.18 -14.33 -5.72
C THR A 149 16.93 -14.81 -6.97
N GLY A 150 17.92 -14.04 -7.41
CA GLY A 150 19.04 -14.56 -8.21
C GLY A 150 19.14 -14.15 -9.69
N GLU A 151 18.29 -13.26 -10.21
CA GLU A 151 18.48 -12.72 -11.56
C GLU A 151 18.20 -11.21 -11.60
N GLU A 152 19.12 -10.48 -12.23
CA GLU A 152 19.30 -9.02 -12.13
C GLU A 152 18.34 -8.25 -13.05
N THR A 153 17.03 -8.51 -12.94
CA THR A 153 15.97 -7.76 -13.61
C THR A 153 15.29 -6.82 -12.63
N THR A 154 15.72 -5.57 -12.59
CA THR A 154 15.06 -4.50 -11.83
C THR A 154 13.71 -4.14 -12.49
N MET A 155 12.69 -4.97 -12.30
CA MET A 155 11.32 -4.66 -12.72
C MET A 155 10.58 -3.99 -11.56
N PHE A 156 10.05 -2.79 -11.84
CA PHE A 156 9.12 -2.11 -10.95
C PHE A 156 7.71 -2.63 -11.22
N GLU A 157 7.01 -3.10 -10.19
CA GLU A 157 5.58 -3.44 -10.29
C GLU A 157 4.76 -2.32 -9.64
N GLY A 158 3.75 -1.83 -10.37
CA GLY A 158 2.83 -0.81 -9.89
C GLY A 158 1.66 -1.45 -9.15
N PHE A 159 1.81 -1.65 -7.84
CA PHE A 159 0.77 -2.19 -6.97
C PHE A 159 -0.21 -1.09 -6.56
N TYR A 160 -1.40 -1.51 -6.15
CA TYR A 160 -2.33 -0.62 -5.48
C TYR A 160 -1.83 -0.35 -4.06
N SER A 161 -1.86 0.92 -3.65
CA SER A 161 -1.79 1.26 -2.24
C SER A 161 -2.91 0.54 -1.51
N HIS A 162 -2.61 -0.01 -0.34
CA HIS A 162 -3.61 -0.67 0.50
C HIS A 162 -4.69 0.30 0.98
N ILE A 163 -4.42 1.61 0.97
CA ILE A 163 -5.39 2.67 1.22
C ILE A 163 -5.73 3.36 -0.11
N GLN A 164 -7.00 3.37 -0.47
CA GLN A 164 -7.53 4.06 -1.65
C GLN A 164 -8.57 5.08 -1.23
N CYS A 165 -8.55 6.28 -1.81
CA CYS A 165 -9.49 7.35 -1.47
C CYS A 165 -10.25 7.84 -2.71
N GLN A 166 -11.52 8.18 -2.54
CA GLN A 166 -12.39 8.67 -3.61
C GLN A 166 -13.23 9.85 -3.14
N GLY A 167 -13.32 10.91 -3.95
CA GLY A 167 -14.21 12.06 -3.70
C GLY A 167 -13.52 13.33 -3.17
N GLY A 168 -12.19 13.43 -3.24
CA GLY A 168 -11.44 14.62 -2.85
C GLY A 168 -11.51 14.90 -1.34
N LYS A 169 -11.53 16.18 -0.93
CA LYS A 169 -11.51 16.56 0.50
C LYS A 169 -12.73 16.07 1.31
N SER A 170 -13.89 15.89 0.68
CA SER A 170 -15.05 15.26 1.31
C SER A 170 -15.14 13.76 1.02
N GLY A 171 -14.06 13.20 0.47
CA GLY A 171 -13.95 11.83 0.01
C GLY A 171 -13.86 10.83 1.15
N ARG A 172 -13.91 9.57 0.76
CA ARG A 172 -13.90 8.42 1.64
C ARG A 172 -12.75 7.51 1.24
N CYS A 173 -12.00 7.04 2.21
CA CYS A 173 -10.92 6.07 2.05
C CYS A 173 -11.40 4.67 2.44
N TYR A 174 -10.82 3.67 1.80
CA TYR A 174 -11.11 2.26 2.00
C TYR A 174 -9.83 1.43 1.82
N CYS A 175 -9.84 0.24 2.40
CA CYS A 175 -8.80 -0.76 2.24
C CYS A 175 -8.97 -1.49 0.92
N ALA A 176 -7.90 -1.59 0.13
CA ALA A 176 -7.91 -2.22 -1.18
C ALA A 176 -6.91 -3.37 -1.24
N ASN A 177 -7.23 -4.36 -2.08
CA ASN A 177 -6.32 -5.43 -2.41
C ASN A 177 -5.12 -4.88 -3.20
N PRO A 178 -3.87 -5.06 -2.72
CA PRO A 178 -2.70 -4.53 -3.40
C PRO A 178 -2.49 -5.05 -4.83
N ILE A 179 -3.04 -6.23 -5.14
CA ILE A 179 -2.82 -6.93 -6.42
C ILE A 179 -3.71 -6.36 -7.55
N ASP A 180 -5.00 -6.13 -7.28
CA ASP A 180 -5.98 -5.77 -8.30
C ASP A 180 -6.73 -4.45 -8.03
N GLY A 181 -6.56 -3.89 -6.84
CA GLY A 181 -7.19 -2.64 -6.39
C GLY A 181 -8.65 -2.81 -5.98
N THR A 182 -9.14 -4.05 -5.86
CA THR A 182 -10.52 -4.30 -5.40
C THR A 182 -10.70 -3.80 -3.98
N LYS A 183 -11.84 -3.16 -3.72
CA LYS A 183 -12.21 -2.73 -2.37
C LYS A 183 -12.42 -3.97 -1.49
N LEU A 184 -11.70 -4.04 -0.38
CA LEU A 184 -11.82 -5.10 0.62
C LEU A 184 -12.83 -4.72 1.70
N PHE A 185 -12.53 -3.66 2.43
CA PHE A 185 -13.33 -3.13 3.53
C PHE A 185 -12.88 -1.69 3.80
N GLY A 186 -13.29 -1.08 4.90
CA GLY A 186 -12.78 0.22 5.28
C GLY A 186 -13.70 1.35 4.86
N TYR A 187 -13.89 2.27 5.79
CA TYR A 187 -14.67 3.47 5.65
C TYR A 187 -14.10 4.54 6.58
N GLU A 188 -13.33 5.47 6.02
CA GLU A 188 -12.83 6.64 6.75
C GLU A 188 -12.93 7.90 5.89
N PHE A 189 -13.12 9.07 6.50
CA PHE A 189 -13.06 10.32 5.76
C PHE A 189 -11.63 10.65 5.35
N GLN A 190 -11.45 11.13 4.12
CA GLN A 190 -10.12 11.41 3.58
C GLN A 190 -9.34 12.43 4.42
N LEU A 191 -10.00 13.45 4.95
CA LEU A 191 -9.37 14.42 5.85
C LEU A 191 -8.85 13.76 7.13
N ASP A 192 -9.60 12.82 7.72
CA ASP A 192 -9.14 12.12 8.92
C ASP A 192 -7.93 11.22 8.60
N VAL A 193 -7.89 10.58 7.43
CA VAL A 193 -6.70 9.81 7.01
C VAL A 193 -5.49 10.71 6.78
N GLU A 194 -5.66 11.85 6.10
CA GLU A 194 -4.58 12.78 5.77
C GLU A 194 -4.06 13.54 7.01
N GLU A 195 -4.94 13.87 7.96
CA GLU A 195 -4.59 14.66 9.15
C GLU A 195 -4.21 13.82 10.37
N LYS A 196 -4.74 12.59 10.52
CA LYS A 196 -4.55 11.76 11.73
C LYS A 196 -3.74 10.48 11.54
N LYS A 197 -3.46 10.05 10.30
CA LYS A 197 -2.72 8.81 9.98
C LYS A 197 -3.28 7.52 10.59
N ASP A 198 -4.50 7.54 11.14
CA ASP A 198 -4.97 6.39 11.93
C ASP A 198 -5.25 5.18 11.06
N MET A 199 -5.70 5.33 9.80
CA MET A 199 -5.99 4.21 8.91
C MET A 199 -4.70 3.53 8.38
N ASN A 200 -4.53 2.24 8.67
CA ASN A 200 -3.42 1.41 8.16
C ASN A 200 -3.85 0.11 7.44
N CYS A 201 -5.15 -0.25 7.50
CA CYS A 201 -5.73 -1.45 6.87
C CYS A 201 -5.14 -2.80 7.30
N ALA A 202 -4.31 -2.86 8.33
CA ALA A 202 -3.55 -4.06 8.69
C ALA A 202 -4.45 -5.25 9.00
N CYS A 203 -5.50 -5.05 9.79
CA CYS A 203 -6.44 -6.12 10.15
C CYS A 203 -7.25 -6.60 8.95
N THR A 204 -7.72 -5.69 8.10
CA THR A 204 -8.48 -6.06 6.90
C THR A 204 -7.64 -6.86 5.91
N LEU A 205 -6.39 -6.47 5.71
CA LEU A 205 -5.47 -7.17 4.81
C LEU A 205 -5.19 -8.59 5.34
N GLU A 206 -4.82 -8.73 6.62
CA GLU A 206 -4.59 -10.04 7.22
C GLU A 206 -5.85 -10.92 7.14
N TRP A 207 -7.02 -10.34 7.43
CA TRP A 207 -8.29 -11.05 7.35
C TRP A 207 -8.54 -11.59 5.94
N PHE A 208 -8.31 -10.76 4.91
CA PHE A 208 -8.48 -11.16 3.52
C PHE A 208 -7.47 -12.23 3.11
N GLU A 209 -6.19 -12.06 3.43
CA GLU A 209 -5.15 -13.03 3.11
C GLU A 209 -5.42 -14.41 3.72
N ARG A 210 -5.83 -14.45 4.99
CA ARG A 210 -6.17 -15.71 5.67
C ARG A 210 -7.41 -16.37 5.08
N ARG A 211 -8.44 -15.59 4.70
CA ARG A 211 -9.60 -16.13 3.98
C ARG A 211 -9.25 -16.73 2.62
N GLN A 212 -8.33 -16.12 1.88
CA GLN A 212 -7.83 -16.68 0.61
C GLN A 212 -7.11 -18.03 0.82
N ARG A 213 -6.50 -18.23 1.99
CA ARG A 213 -5.90 -19.50 2.41
C ARG A 213 -6.90 -20.49 3.01
N LEU A 214 -8.20 -20.18 2.96
CA LEU A 214 -9.28 -20.96 3.58
C LEU A 214 -9.10 -21.14 5.09
N GLU A 215 -8.36 -20.24 5.74
CA GLU A 215 -8.21 -20.26 7.18
C GLU A 215 -9.45 -19.65 7.84
N HIS A 216 -9.79 -20.18 9.01
CA HIS A 216 -10.76 -19.53 9.87
C HIS A 216 -10.17 -18.22 10.41
N VAL A 217 -10.90 -17.13 10.21
CA VAL A 217 -10.50 -15.80 10.65
C VAL A 217 -11.49 -15.27 11.66
N THR A 218 -10.99 -15.01 12.85
CA THR A 218 -11.75 -14.41 13.96
C THR A 218 -11.25 -13.00 14.31
N LEU A 219 -10.30 -12.49 13.54
CA LEU A 219 -9.78 -11.13 13.66
C LEU A 219 -10.91 -10.11 13.47
N ARG A 220 -10.80 -9.01 14.21
CA ARG A 220 -11.79 -7.94 14.22
C ARG A 220 -11.18 -6.62 13.81
N SER A 221 -11.71 -6.11 12.70
CA SER A 221 -11.33 -4.79 12.22
C SER A 221 -12.20 -3.69 12.83
N GLU A 222 -11.63 -2.52 13.02
CA GLU A 222 -12.39 -1.27 13.09
C GLU A 222 -12.90 -0.86 11.71
N LEU A 223 -13.82 0.10 11.64
CA LEU A 223 -14.36 0.59 10.36
C LEU A 223 -13.29 1.19 9.45
N ASN A 224 -12.18 1.70 9.98
CA ASN A 224 -11.04 2.17 9.19
C ASN A 224 -10.12 1.04 8.71
N GLY A 225 -10.42 -0.23 9.04
CA GLY A 225 -9.64 -1.40 8.64
C GLY A 225 -8.44 -1.75 9.55
N ASN A 226 -8.24 -0.99 10.62
CA ASN A 226 -7.27 -1.29 11.67
C ASN A 226 -7.75 -2.45 12.55
N TYR A 227 -6.88 -2.97 13.42
CA TYR A 227 -7.34 -3.89 14.46
C TYR A 227 -8.15 -3.17 15.53
N LYS A 228 -9.21 -3.81 16.01
CA LYS A 228 -9.76 -3.50 17.33
C LYS A 228 -8.73 -3.82 18.42
N SER A 229 -8.79 -3.09 19.53
CA SER A 229 -7.82 -3.19 20.62
C SER A 229 -7.70 -4.60 21.22
N LEU A 230 -8.81 -5.32 21.35
CA LEU A 230 -8.86 -6.70 21.82
C LEU A 230 -9.14 -7.64 20.66
N GLN A 231 -8.20 -8.56 20.42
CA GLN A 231 -8.31 -9.61 19.41
C GLN A 231 -8.38 -10.98 20.06
N CYS A 232 -9.13 -11.88 19.45
CA CYS A 232 -9.10 -13.30 19.78
C CYS A 232 -8.97 -14.10 18.50
N ASP A 233 -7.89 -14.85 18.39
CA ASP A 233 -7.65 -15.80 17.30
C ASP A 233 -7.58 -17.22 17.83
N LYS A 234 -8.51 -18.06 17.36
CA LYS A 234 -8.71 -19.43 17.85
C LYS A 234 -8.96 -19.43 19.37
N ASP A 235 -8.05 -20.02 20.14
CA ASP A 235 -8.15 -20.18 21.60
C ASP A 235 -7.32 -19.16 22.39
N ILE A 236 -6.74 -18.18 21.71
CA ILE A 236 -5.86 -17.17 22.33
C ILE A 236 -6.43 -15.78 22.06
N CYS A 237 -6.43 -14.94 23.09
CA CYS A 237 -6.76 -13.54 23.02
C CYS A 237 -5.56 -12.66 23.40
N PHE A 238 -5.47 -11.49 22.79
CA PHE A 238 -4.37 -10.56 22.97
C PHE A 238 -4.83 -9.13 22.71
N CYS A 239 -4.10 -8.16 23.26
CA CYS A 239 -4.29 -6.77 22.91
C CYS A 239 -3.33 -6.36 21.80
N VAL A 240 -3.82 -5.49 20.92
CA VAL A 240 -3.03 -4.89 19.84
C VAL A 240 -3.35 -3.40 19.76
N ASN A 241 -2.34 -2.60 19.48
CA ASN A 241 -2.53 -1.21 19.11
C ASN A 241 -3.05 -1.17 17.67
N GLY A 242 -4.29 -0.69 17.46
CA GLY A 242 -4.89 -0.64 16.13
C GLY A 242 -4.07 0.14 15.11
N THR A 243 -3.41 1.22 15.53
CA THR A 243 -2.63 2.12 14.67
C THR A 243 -1.20 1.62 14.42
N THR A 244 -0.49 1.15 15.44
CA THR A 244 0.92 0.71 15.30
C THR A 244 1.07 -0.77 15.03
N THR A 245 0.01 -1.57 15.16
CA THR A 245 0.00 -3.04 15.07
C THR A 245 0.83 -3.76 16.14
N GLU A 246 1.30 -3.03 17.16
CA GLU A 246 2.11 -3.60 18.23
C GLU A 246 1.25 -4.33 19.26
N PHE A 247 1.70 -5.50 19.70
CA PHE A 247 1.04 -6.24 20.77
C PHE A 247 1.23 -5.56 22.13
N ILE A 248 0.16 -5.56 22.94
CA ILE A 248 0.15 -4.96 24.28
C ILE A 248 -0.10 -6.06 25.32
N GLY A 249 0.87 -6.28 26.20
CA GLY A 249 0.70 -7.20 27.33
C GLY A 249 0.73 -8.68 26.95
N PRO A 250 0.15 -9.57 27.79
CA PRO A 250 0.24 -11.01 27.61
C PRO A 250 -0.77 -11.54 26.59
N PHE A 251 -0.45 -12.70 26.00
CA PHE A 251 -1.41 -13.54 25.30
C PHE A 251 -2.09 -14.45 26.32
N LEU A 252 -3.42 -14.46 26.36
CA LEU A 252 -4.19 -15.24 27.32
C LEU A 252 -5.09 -16.24 26.61
N PRO A 253 -5.37 -17.42 27.20
CA PRO A 253 -6.43 -18.29 26.72
C PRO A 253 -7.77 -17.55 26.64
N LYS A 254 -8.62 -17.97 25.70
CA LYS A 254 -9.95 -17.38 25.48
C LYS A 254 -10.83 -17.34 26.74
N SER A 255 -10.62 -18.20 27.74
CA SER A 255 -11.35 -18.16 29.01
C SER A 255 -10.92 -17.04 29.97
N LEU A 256 -9.78 -16.39 29.71
CA LEU A 256 -9.17 -15.37 30.56
C LEU A 256 -9.06 -14.01 29.86
N TRP A 257 -9.73 -13.82 28.73
CA TRP A 257 -9.65 -12.61 27.91
C TRP A 257 -10.04 -11.32 28.64
N THR A 258 -10.95 -11.38 29.61
CA THR A 258 -11.35 -10.23 30.45
C THR A 258 -10.24 -9.73 31.37
N MET A 259 -9.13 -10.49 31.52
CA MET A 259 -7.95 -10.07 32.27
C MET A 259 -6.96 -9.27 31.43
N LEU A 260 -7.20 -9.13 30.12
CA LEU A 260 -6.34 -8.35 29.24
C LEU A 260 -6.44 -6.84 29.54
N PRO A 261 -5.35 -6.08 29.40
CA PRO A 261 -5.34 -4.65 29.76
C PRO A 261 -6.20 -3.78 28.84
N CYS A 262 -6.49 -4.23 27.62
CA CYS A 262 -7.36 -3.54 26.67
C CYS A 262 -8.84 -3.94 26.79
N TYR A 263 -9.19 -4.81 27.75
CA TYR A 263 -10.59 -5.18 27.96
C TYR A 263 -11.38 -3.99 28.51
N ASP A 264 -12.44 -3.63 27.80
CA ASP A 264 -13.40 -2.61 28.20
C ASP A 264 -14.81 -3.22 28.35
N PRO A 265 -15.37 -3.29 29.57
CA PRO A 265 -16.72 -3.83 29.78
C PRO A 265 -17.83 -2.99 29.11
N GLU A 266 -17.59 -1.71 28.80
CA GLU A 266 -18.56 -0.88 28.06
C GLU A 266 -18.62 -1.25 26.58
N GLU A 267 -17.48 -1.61 25.98
CA GLU A 267 -17.42 -2.12 24.61
C GLU A 267 -17.93 -3.57 24.50
N PHE A 268 -17.84 -4.33 25.60
CA PHE A 268 -18.21 -5.74 25.67
C PHE A 268 -19.24 -6.04 26.77
N PRO A 269 -20.47 -5.49 26.65
CA PRO A 269 -21.47 -5.56 27.71
C PRO A 269 -22.07 -6.96 27.91
N ASP A 270 -21.98 -7.84 26.91
CA ASP A 270 -22.45 -9.23 26.98
C ASP A 270 -21.29 -10.21 26.74
N GLU A 271 -20.90 -10.95 27.79
CA GLU A 271 -19.96 -12.09 27.69
C GLU A 271 -20.46 -13.17 26.73
N MET A 272 -21.79 -13.27 26.51
CA MET A 272 -22.42 -14.29 25.69
C MET A 272 -22.10 -14.15 24.19
N TYR A 273 -21.88 -12.93 23.70
CA TYR A 273 -21.61 -12.67 22.28
C TYR A 273 -20.11 -12.56 21.97
N TYR A 274 -19.29 -12.27 22.97
CA TYR A 274 -17.86 -12.06 22.83
C TYR A 274 -17.06 -13.37 22.64
N PRO A 275 -16.00 -13.44 21.81
CA PRO A 275 -15.26 -12.36 21.16
C PRO A 275 -15.80 -11.81 19.85
N PHE A 276 -17.02 -12.18 19.48
CA PHE A 276 -17.54 -11.90 18.15
C PHE A 276 -18.62 -10.81 18.14
N ASN A 277 -18.65 -10.04 17.06
CA ASN A 277 -19.84 -9.27 16.73
C ASN A 277 -20.95 -10.24 16.25
N SER A 278 -22.17 -9.74 16.04
CA SER A 278 -23.35 -10.57 15.74
C SER A 278 -23.14 -11.59 14.61
N CYS A 279 -22.56 -11.19 13.47
CA CYS A 279 -22.29 -12.13 12.37
C CYS A 279 -21.19 -13.12 12.73
N GLY A 280 -20.07 -12.64 13.26
CA GLY A 280 -18.97 -13.53 13.69
C GLY A 280 -19.40 -14.53 14.75
N HIS A 281 -20.35 -14.17 15.63
CA HIS A 281 -20.91 -15.05 16.64
C HIS A 281 -21.73 -16.16 15.98
N HIS A 282 -22.65 -15.78 15.08
CA HIS A 282 -23.46 -16.74 14.34
C HIS A 282 -22.59 -17.69 13.51
N TYR A 283 -21.62 -17.16 12.77
CA TYR A 283 -20.65 -17.96 12.02
C TYR A 283 -19.98 -19.02 12.92
N ASN A 284 -19.51 -18.61 14.10
CA ASN A 284 -18.88 -19.52 15.03
C ASN A 284 -19.82 -20.56 15.63
N LEU A 285 -21.09 -20.21 15.89
CA LEU A 285 -22.08 -21.19 16.34
C LEU A 285 -22.33 -22.26 15.28
N TYR A 286 -22.53 -21.86 14.02
CA TYR A 286 -22.68 -22.80 12.91
C TYR A 286 -21.48 -23.75 12.78
N ARG A 287 -20.27 -23.23 13.01
CA ARG A 287 -19.03 -24.02 12.98
C ARG A 287 -18.98 -25.03 14.12
N ILE A 288 -19.19 -24.58 15.36
CA ILE A 288 -19.19 -25.48 16.54
C ILE A 288 -20.24 -26.58 16.34
N TYR A 289 -21.41 -26.23 15.82
CA TYR A 289 -22.45 -27.20 15.51
C TYR A 289 -22.03 -28.20 14.41
N ALA A 290 -21.37 -27.73 13.35
CA ALA A 290 -20.82 -28.57 12.29
C ALA A 290 -19.76 -29.55 12.84
N ASP A 291 -18.77 -29.02 13.58
CA ASP A 291 -17.68 -29.80 14.17
C ASP A 291 -18.23 -30.88 15.13
N GLU A 292 -19.23 -30.54 15.95
CA GLU A 292 -19.87 -31.49 16.86
C GLU A 292 -20.60 -32.60 16.09
N LEU A 293 -21.35 -32.26 15.05
CA LEU A 293 -22.02 -33.25 14.19
C LEU A 293 -21.03 -34.21 13.53
N GLU A 294 -19.92 -33.68 13.01
CA GLU A 294 -18.85 -34.49 12.42
C GLU A 294 -18.19 -35.39 13.46
N ALA A 295 -17.94 -34.89 14.68
CA ALA A 295 -17.40 -35.69 15.78
C ALA A 295 -18.32 -36.87 16.18
N HIS A 296 -19.65 -36.71 16.02
CA HIS A 296 -20.63 -37.78 16.22
C HIS A 296 -20.84 -38.67 14.96
N GLY A 297 -20.01 -38.52 13.94
CA GLY A 297 -20.04 -39.35 12.73
C GLY A 297 -21.13 -38.95 11.71
N THR A 298 -21.71 -37.75 11.84
CA THR A 298 -22.64 -37.20 10.86
C THR A 298 -21.84 -36.55 9.73
N ILE A 299 -22.17 -36.88 8.48
CA ILE A 299 -21.59 -36.19 7.32
C ILE A 299 -22.34 -34.86 7.16
N VAL A 300 -21.66 -33.77 7.50
CA VAL A 300 -22.18 -32.41 7.31
C VAL A 300 -21.94 -32.02 5.85
N SER A 301 -22.92 -32.30 4.99
CA SER A 301 -22.78 -32.01 3.56
C SER A 301 -22.88 -30.52 3.23
N TYR A 302 -23.55 -29.74 4.08
CA TYR A 302 -23.80 -28.33 3.84
C TYR A 302 -24.15 -27.57 5.13
N VAL A 303 -23.43 -26.48 5.37
CA VAL A 303 -23.74 -25.50 6.43
C VAL A 303 -23.73 -24.13 5.76
N ASN A 304 -24.87 -23.45 5.83
CA ASN A 304 -25.00 -22.10 5.31
C ASN A 304 -24.38 -21.12 6.32
N TYR A 305 -23.08 -20.87 6.16
CA TYR A 305 -22.37 -19.90 6.98
C TYR A 305 -22.72 -18.48 6.52
N PRO A 306 -23.02 -17.54 7.44
CA PRO A 306 -23.28 -16.16 7.06
C PRO A 306 -22.00 -15.52 6.51
N ASP A 307 -22.15 -14.66 5.51
CA ASP A 307 -21.05 -13.85 4.99
C ASP A 307 -20.85 -12.65 5.93
N CYS A 308 -19.70 -12.61 6.60
CA CYS A 308 -19.35 -11.53 7.52
C CYS A 308 -18.30 -10.60 6.93
N ASP A 309 -18.46 -9.31 7.21
CA ASP A 309 -17.43 -8.29 6.97
C ASP A 309 -16.30 -8.40 8.02
N PRO A 310 -15.10 -7.83 7.75
CA PRO A 310 -13.96 -7.88 8.67
C PRO A 310 -14.18 -7.26 10.05
N ASP A 311 -15.18 -6.40 10.22
CA ASP A 311 -15.58 -5.89 11.54
C ASP A 311 -16.47 -6.89 12.31
N GLY A 312 -16.86 -8.00 11.70
CA GLY A 312 -17.73 -9.03 12.27
C GLY A 312 -19.23 -8.72 12.19
N THR A 313 -19.62 -7.68 11.44
CA THR A 313 -21.02 -7.44 11.03
C THR A 313 -21.38 -8.27 9.79
N TYR A 314 -22.66 -8.27 9.41
CA TYR A 314 -23.10 -8.97 8.21
C TYR A 314 -22.69 -8.22 6.96
N ALA A 315 -22.11 -8.93 5.99
CA ALA A 315 -21.84 -8.37 4.69
C ALA A 315 -23.15 -7.87 4.03
N PRO A 316 -23.11 -6.81 3.21
CA PRO A 316 -24.31 -6.20 2.62
C PRO A 316 -25.17 -7.18 1.79
N ALA A 317 -24.55 -8.21 1.23
CA ALA A 317 -25.22 -9.30 0.55
C ALA A 317 -24.94 -10.61 1.30
N GLN A 318 -26.00 -11.37 1.55
CA GLN A 318 -25.92 -12.74 2.04
C GLN A 318 -26.32 -13.64 0.88
N VAL A 319 -25.46 -14.60 0.51
CA VAL A 319 -25.79 -15.57 -0.53
C VAL A 319 -26.47 -16.76 0.13
N ASP A 320 -27.71 -17.02 -0.24
CA ASP A 320 -28.39 -18.26 0.13
C ASP A 320 -28.14 -19.28 -0.97
N VAL A 321 -27.32 -20.30 -0.69
CA VAL A 321 -26.91 -21.29 -1.71
C VAL A 321 -28.05 -22.28 -2.04
N ASP A 322 -29.20 -22.18 -1.37
CA ASP A 322 -30.39 -23.00 -1.61
C ASP A 322 -31.37 -22.40 -2.66
N ARG A 323 -30.98 -21.36 -3.41
CA ARG A 323 -31.78 -20.75 -4.49
C ARG A 323 -31.05 -20.58 -5.83
#